data_AF-A0A9D9W463-F1
#
_entry.id   AF-A0A9D9W463-F1
#
_cell.length_a   1.000
_cell.length_b   1.000
_cell.length_c   1.000
_cell.angle_alpha   90.00
_cell.angle_beta   90.00
_cell.angle_gamma   90.00
#
_symmetry.space_group_name_H-M   'P 1'
#
loop_
_entity.id
_entity.type
_entity.pdbx_description
1 polymer ?
#
loop_
_entity_poly.entity_id
_entity_poly.type
_entity_poly.pdbx_seq_one_letter_code
_entity_poly.pdbx_strand_id
1 'polypeptide(L)'
;MHLSAPLVAEYEAVLKRGSLTLSGKEIDDVLDFICARSVLHRIFFLWRPVLKDPDDDFLLELAVKAGASIVTWNVGDFKPAFDFGFVVQTPREFLDSLEPSHEYP
;
A
#
# COMPACT_ATOMS: atom_id res chain seq x y z
N MET A 1 -6.17 -7.20 -2.84
CA MET A 1 -5.59 -5.91 -2.42
C MET A 1 -6.47 -5.28 -1.35
N HIS A 2 -5.89 -4.64 -0.35
CA HIS A 2 -6.61 -3.95 0.73
C HIS A 2 -6.55 -2.44 0.51
N LEU A 3 -7.66 -1.75 0.76
CA LEU A 3 -7.79 -0.35 0.40
C LEU A 3 -8.55 0.43 1.48
N SER A 4 -8.12 1.65 1.75
CA SER A 4 -8.82 2.62 2.59
C SER A 4 -9.02 3.92 1.82
N ALA A 5 -9.96 4.76 2.27
CA ALA A 5 -10.21 6.06 1.62
C ALA A 5 -8.95 6.95 1.55
N PRO A 6 -8.10 7.04 2.60
CA PRO A 6 -6.84 7.80 2.51
C PRO A 6 -5.88 7.27 1.44
N LEU A 7 -5.79 5.94 1.27
CA LEU A 7 -4.94 5.36 0.22
C LEU A 7 -5.43 5.71 -1.19
N VAL A 8 -6.75 5.75 -1.40
CA VAL A 8 -7.33 6.21 -2.67
C VAL A 8 -7.00 7.68 -2.92
N ALA A 9 -7.13 8.53 -1.90
CA ALA A 9 -6.81 9.95 -2.00
C ALA A 9 -5.31 10.18 -2.32
N GLU A 10 -4.41 9.40 -1.73
CA GLU A 10 -2.98 9.44 -2.07
C GLU A 10 -2.72 9.04 -3.53
N TYR A 11 -3.34 7.96 -4.01
CA TYR A 11 -3.23 7.57 -5.41
C TYR A 11 -3.78 8.64 -6.35
N GLU A 12 -4.95 9.21 -6.05
CA GLU A 12 -5.53 10.29 -6.82
C GLU A 12 -4.59 11.51 -6.88
N ALA A 13 -4.09 11.95 -5.72
CA ALA A 13 -3.19 13.10 -5.63
C ALA A 13 -1.89 12.87 -6.41
N VAL A 14 -1.28 11.69 -6.30
CA VAL A 14 -0.04 11.34 -7.02
C VAL A 14 -0.28 11.23 -8.52
N LEU A 15 -1.31 10.50 -8.95
CA LEU A 15 -1.60 10.28 -10.37
C LEU A 15 -1.98 11.57 -11.09
N LYS A 16 -2.79 12.43 -10.46
CA LYS A 16 -3.22 13.71 -11.03
C LYS A 16 -2.14 14.81 -10.98
N ARG A 17 -1.15 14.69 -10.09
CA ARG A 17 0.03 15.58 -10.04
C ARG A 17 1.11 15.20 -11.05
N GLY A 18 1.18 13.92 -11.40
CA GLY A 18 2.23 13.37 -12.26
C GLY A 18 2.13 13.75 -13.73
N SER A 19 3.13 13.36 -14.50
CA SER A 19 3.21 13.56 -15.96
C SER A 19 2.79 12.31 -16.75
N LEU A 20 1.81 11.55 -16.23
CA LEU A 20 1.25 10.44 -16.99
C LEU A 20 0.55 10.98 -18.23
N THR A 21 0.59 10.24 -19.33
CA THR A 21 -0.13 10.57 -20.56
C THR A 21 -1.63 10.22 -20.49
N LEU A 22 -2.17 10.06 -19.28
CA LEU A 22 -3.58 9.74 -19.03
C LEU A 22 -4.35 11.03 -18.76
N SER A 23 -5.56 11.10 -19.30
CA SER A 23 -6.54 12.12 -18.92
C SER A 23 -7.03 11.92 -17.49
N GLY A 24 -7.57 12.98 -16.88
CA GLY A 24 -8.17 12.89 -15.55
C GLY A 24 -9.25 11.82 -15.45
N LYS A 25 -10.05 11.65 -16.52
CA LYS A 25 -11.09 10.61 -16.59
C LYS A 25 -10.50 9.20 -16.60
N GLU A 26 -9.42 8.98 -17.36
CA GLU A 26 -8.76 7.65 -17.37
C GLU A 26 -8.14 7.32 -16.01
N ILE A 27 -7.61 8.31 -15.30
CA ILE A 27 -7.15 8.15 -13.92
C ILE A 27 -8.32 7.75 -13.02
N ASP A 28 -9.46 8.45 -13.12
CA ASP A 28 -10.66 8.15 -12.33
C ASP A 28 -11.17 6.72 -12.63
N ASP A 29 -11.22 6.32 -13.91
CA ASP A 29 -11.64 4.97 -14.32
C ASP A 29 -10.73 3.88 -13.71
N VAL A 30 -9.42 4.12 -13.60
CA VAL A 30 -8.46 3.20 -12.95
C VAL A 30 -8.68 3.15 -11.44
N LEU A 31 -8.91 4.28 -10.79
CA LEU A 31 -9.18 4.36 -9.36
C LEU A 31 -10.50 3.66 -9.01
N ASP A 32 -11.54 3.84 -9.82
CA ASP A 32 -12.83 3.16 -9.67
C ASP A 32 -12.67 1.65 -9.80
N PHE A 33 -11.89 1.18 -10.78
CA PHE A 33 -11.56 -0.24 -10.93
C PHE A 33 -10.83 -0.80 -9.72
N ILE A 34 -9.83 -0.08 -9.19
CA ILE A 34 -9.10 -0.44 -7.98
C ILE A 34 -10.04 -0.56 -6.79
N CYS A 35 -10.95 0.40 -6.61
CA CYS A 35 -11.96 0.39 -5.55
C CYS A 35 -12.87 -0.84 -5.67
N ALA A 36 -13.36 -1.14 -6.89
CA ALA A 36 -14.25 -2.27 -7.15
C ALA A 36 -13.60 -3.64 -6.94
N ARG A 37 -12.28 -3.76 -7.09
CA ARG A 37 -11.52 -5.02 -6.95
C ARG A 37 -10.89 -5.22 -5.56
N SER A 38 -10.96 -4.23 -4.68
CA SER A 38 -10.27 -4.23 -3.39
C SER A 38 -11.18 -4.63 -2.23
N VAL A 39 -10.57 -5.15 -1.15
CA VAL A 39 -11.24 -5.30 0.14
C VAL A 39 -11.12 -3.96 0.87
N LEU A 40 -12.27 -3.30 1.09
CA LEU A 40 -12.32 -1.96 1.66
C LEU A 40 -12.28 -2.00 3.19
N HIS A 41 -11.44 -1.15 3.76
CA HIS A 41 -11.23 -1.01 5.19
C HIS A 41 -11.40 0.44 5.64
N ARG A 42 -12.12 0.61 6.76
CA ARG A 42 -12.17 1.89 7.48
C ARG A 42 -11.06 1.91 8.54
N ILE A 43 -10.26 2.97 8.50
CA ILE A 43 -9.23 3.29 9.49
C ILE A 43 -9.58 4.61 10.20
N PHE A 44 -9.04 4.81 11.39
CA PHE A 44 -9.44 5.84 12.35
C PHE A 44 -8.27 6.70 12.87
N PHE A 45 -7.03 6.47 12.43
CA PHE A 45 -5.85 7.30 12.72
C PHE A 45 -5.51 7.41 14.22
N LEU A 46 -5.71 6.34 14.99
CA LEU A 46 -5.75 6.40 16.46
C LEU A 46 -4.37 6.46 17.16
N TRP A 47 -3.33 5.93 16.54
CA TRP A 47 -2.02 5.68 17.19
C TRP A 47 -0.83 6.47 16.61
N ARG A 48 -1.08 7.53 15.84
CA ARG A 48 -0.02 8.35 15.22
C ARG A 48 0.73 9.25 16.23
N PRO A 49 2.04 9.53 16.04
CA PRO A 49 2.92 8.98 15.01
C PRO A 49 3.62 7.69 15.43
N VAL A 50 3.82 6.75 14.49
CA VAL A 50 4.59 5.50 14.70
C VAL A 50 5.74 5.38 13.71
N LEU A 51 5.45 5.61 12.43
CA LEU A 51 6.44 5.52 11.35
C LEU A 51 7.40 6.72 11.37
N LYS A 52 8.53 6.56 10.67
CA LYS A 52 9.50 7.64 10.52
C LYS A 52 8.92 8.82 9.72
N ASP A 53 8.13 8.53 8.70
CA ASP A 53 7.27 9.52 8.03
C ASP A 53 5.84 9.39 8.60
N PRO A 54 5.37 10.39 9.38
CA PRO A 54 4.01 10.35 9.92
C PRO A 54 2.92 10.30 8.85
N ASP A 55 3.17 10.81 7.65
CA ASP A 55 2.19 10.82 6.57
C ASP A 55 1.91 9.40 6.04
N ASP A 56 2.82 8.45 6.28
CA ASP A 56 2.66 7.04 5.91
C ASP A 56 1.91 6.20 6.99
N ASP A 57 1.66 6.73 8.19
CA ASP A 57 1.10 5.94 9.31
C ASP A 57 -0.25 5.28 8.98
N PHE A 58 -1.05 5.89 8.10
CA PHE A 58 -2.34 5.34 7.69
C PHE A 58 -2.19 4.01 6.94
N LEU A 59 -1.05 3.77 6.27
CA LEU A 59 -0.73 2.51 5.62
C LEU A 59 -0.43 1.42 6.65
N LEU A 60 0.31 1.75 7.72
CA LEU A 60 0.54 0.82 8.83
C LEU A 60 -0.79 0.47 9.50
N GLU A 61 -1.65 1.45 9.79
CA GLU A 61 -2.96 1.16 10.39
C GLU A 61 -3.84 0.29 9.50
N LEU A 62 -3.83 0.54 8.19
CA LEU A 62 -4.52 -0.29 7.20
C LEU A 62 -3.98 -1.73 7.22
N ALA A 63 -2.66 -1.91 7.25
CA ALA A 63 -2.02 -3.22 7.32
C ALA A 63 -2.43 -3.99 8.59
N VAL A 64 -2.44 -3.32 9.74
CA VAL A 64 -2.90 -3.91 11.00
C VAL A 64 -4.37 -4.29 10.95
N LYS A 65 -5.23 -3.38 10.44
CA LYS A 65 -6.67 -3.63 10.32
C LYS A 65 -6.98 -4.79 9.37
N ALA A 66 -6.22 -4.92 8.30
CA ALA A 66 -6.40 -5.94 7.27
C ALA A 66 -5.72 -7.28 7.61
N GLY A 67 -4.75 -7.30 8.54
CA GLY A 67 -3.88 -8.45 8.74
C GLY A 67 -3.03 -8.77 7.51
N ALA A 68 -2.57 -7.73 6.80
CA ALA A 68 -1.91 -7.86 5.50
C ALA A 68 -0.46 -7.34 5.53
N SER A 69 0.41 -7.93 4.70
CA SER A 69 1.79 -7.46 4.51
C SER A 69 1.84 -6.11 3.81
N ILE A 70 2.88 -5.31 4.10
CA ILE A 70 3.15 -4.04 3.42
C ILE A 70 4.17 -4.28 2.30
N VAL A 71 3.82 -3.87 1.08
CA VAL A 71 4.70 -3.92 -0.08
C VAL A 71 5.04 -2.50 -0.52
N THR A 72 6.29 -2.07 -0.38
CA THR A 72 6.72 -0.68 -0.64
C THR A 72 8.19 -0.60 -1.03
N TRP A 73 8.55 0.38 -1.86
CA TRP A 73 9.96 0.73 -2.09
C TRP A 73 10.60 1.47 -0.91
N ASN A 74 9.79 2.10 -0.04
CA ASN A 74 10.26 2.87 1.10
C ASN A 74 10.37 2.01 2.38
N VAL A 75 11.07 0.86 2.30
CA VAL A 75 11.19 -0.07 3.44
C VAL A 75 11.82 0.59 4.67
N GLY A 76 12.70 1.58 4.45
CA GLY A 76 13.40 2.31 5.51
C GLY A 76 12.49 3.03 6.49
N ASP A 77 11.43 3.67 6.01
CA ASP A 77 10.51 4.43 6.86
C ASP A 77 9.48 3.55 7.57
N PHE A 78 9.29 2.33 7.07
CA PHE A 78 8.39 1.31 7.61
C PHE A 78 9.04 0.35 8.61
N LYS A 79 10.31 0.55 8.98
CA LYS A 79 10.98 -0.29 10.00
C LYS A 79 10.19 -0.45 11.31
N PRO A 80 9.51 0.57 11.86
CA PRO A 80 8.69 0.38 13.07
C PRO A 80 7.55 -0.63 12.92
N ALA A 81 7.13 -0.96 11.69
CA ALA A 81 6.09 -1.98 11.45
C ALA A 81 6.51 -3.39 11.91
N PHE A 82 7.81 -3.67 12.03
CA PHE A 82 8.30 -4.94 12.58
C PHE A 82 7.87 -5.15 14.04
N ASP A 83 7.76 -4.08 14.83
CA ASP A 83 7.30 -4.15 16.23
C ASP A 83 5.83 -4.57 16.35
N PHE A 84 5.07 -4.40 15.26
CA PHE A 84 3.68 -4.83 15.12
C PHE A 84 3.56 -6.25 14.51
N GLY A 85 4.68 -6.92 14.25
CA GLY A 85 4.73 -8.25 13.65
C GLY A 85 4.49 -8.29 12.15
N PHE A 86 4.59 -7.16 11.45
CA PHE A 86 4.40 -7.09 10.00
C PHE A 86 5.69 -7.33 9.24
N VAL A 87 5.58 -8.07 8.14
CA VAL A 87 6.61 -8.15 7.12
C VAL A 87 6.43 -6.97 6.16
N VAL A 88 7.50 -6.19 6.02
CA VAL A 88 7.63 -5.12 5.02
C VAL A 88 8.62 -5.58 3.97
N GLN A 89 8.20 -5.57 2.72
CA GLN A 89 9.02 -6.05 1.60
C GLN A 89 8.90 -5.12 0.40
N THR A 90 9.92 -5.12 -0.45
CA THR A 90 9.88 -4.44 -1.74
C THR A 90 8.96 -5.17 -2.71
N PRO A 91 8.44 -4.48 -3.75
CA PRO A 91 7.69 -5.16 -4.82
C PRO A 91 8.47 -6.31 -5.48
N ARG A 92 9.80 -6.18 -5.59
CA ARG A 92 10.65 -7.26 -6.11
C ARG A 92 10.63 -8.49 -5.20
N GLU A 93 10.92 -8.31 -3.92
CA GLU A 93 10.92 -9.41 -2.94
C GLU A 93 9.53 -10.07 -2.86
N PHE A 94 8.47 -9.29 -2.95
CA PHE A 94 7.11 -9.83 -3.01
C PHE A 94 6.90 -10.72 -4.23
N LEU A 95 7.28 -10.26 -5.43
CA LEU A 95 7.17 -11.07 -6.65
C LEU A 95 8.02 -12.33 -6.58
N ASP A 96 9.26 -12.22 -6.12
CA ASP A 96 10.17 -13.36 -5.93
C ASP A 96 9.56 -14.40 -4.96
N SER A 97 8.83 -13.96 -3.94
CA SER A 97 8.14 -14.85 -2.99
C SER A 97 6.92 -15.59 -3.58
N LEU A 98 6.36 -15.08 -4.67
CA LEU A 98 5.23 -15.71 -5.38
C LEU A 98 5.70 -16.69 -6.45
N GLU A 99 6.94 -16.54 -6.93
CA GLU A 99 7.52 -17.50 -7.86
C GLU A 99 7.77 -18.82 -7.11
N PRO A 100 7.19 -19.94 -7.57
CA PRO A 100 7.55 -21.22 -7.00
C PRO A 100 9.05 -21.44 -7.19
N SER A 101 9.75 -21.79 -6.12
CA SER A 101 11.15 -22.22 -6.17
C SER A 101 11.26 -23.28 -7.26
N HIS A 102 11.93 -22.93 -8.37
CA HIS A 102 12.28 -23.87 -9.42
C HIS A 102 13.31 -24.85 -8.85
N GLU A 103 12.87 -25.82 -8.05
CA GLU A 103 13.59 -27.07 -7.84
C GLU A 103 13.51 -27.84 -9.16
N TYR A 104 14.46 -27.59 -10.06
CA TYR A 104 14.73 -28.51 -11.15
C TYR A 104 15.60 -29.66 -10.62
N PRO A 105 15.24 -30.93 -10.91
CA PRO A 105 15.97 -32.11 -10.47
C PRO A 105 17.39 -32.21 -11.05
#